data_AF-A0A2X3KRQ7-F1
#
_entry.id   AF-A0A2X3KRQ7-F1
#
_cell.length_a   1.000
_cell.length_b   1.000
_cell.length_c   1.000
_cell.angle_alpha   90.00
_cell.angle_beta   90.00
_cell.angle_gamma   90.00
#
_symmetry.space_group_name_H-M   'P 1'
#
loop_
_entity.id
_entity.type
_entity.pdbx_description
1 polymer ?
#
loop_
_entity_poly.entity_id
_entity_poly.type
_entity_poly.pdbx_seq_one_letter_code
_entity_poly.pdbx_strand_id
1 'polypeptide(L)' 'MNTQNVKVKTATKESTKRWVKKMARIIDRGHYNVACVQEAHAHYGDKFTRTDACLYFIRGALSEIFNKS' A
#
# COMPACT_ATOMS: atom_id res chain seq x y z
N MET A 1 24.88 13.69 -30.90
CA MET A 1 23.73 14.20 -30.12
C MET A 1 22.82 13.01 -29.79
N ASN A 2 22.90 12.44 -28.57
CA ASN A 2 22.21 11.18 -28.18
C ASN A 2 20.93 11.45 -27.36
N THR A 3 20.04 12.25 -27.91
CA THR A 3 18.85 12.79 -27.22
C THR A 3 17.81 11.71 -26.92
N GLN A 4 17.74 10.65 -27.74
CA GLN A 4 16.77 9.57 -27.56
C GLN A 4 17.09 8.68 -26.35
N ASN A 5 18.36 8.31 -26.14
CA ASN A 5 18.78 7.51 -24.99
C ASN A 5 18.57 8.25 -23.66
N VAL A 6 18.77 9.57 -23.64
CA VAL A 6 18.51 10.40 -22.46
C VAL A 6 17.02 10.42 -22.12
N LYS A 7 16.13 10.61 -23.12
CA LYS A 7 14.68 10.57 -22.90
C LYS A 7 14.18 9.21 -22.40
N VAL A 8 14.67 8.11 -22.97
CA VAL A 8 14.32 6.74 -22.54
C VAL A 8 14.73 6.51 -21.09
N LYS A 9 15.97 6.85 -20.72
CA LYS A 9 16.48 6.70 -19.34
C LYS A 9 15.68 7.53 -18.34
N THR A 10 15.24 8.73 -18.71
CA THR A 10 14.42 9.58 -17.84
C THR A 10 13.01 9.01 -17.66
N ALA A 11 12.37 8.54 -18.74
CA ALA A 11 11.03 7.93 -18.68
C ALA A 11 11.00 6.66 -17.80
N THR A 12 12.02 5.80 -17.88
CA THR A 12 12.13 4.59 -17.04
C THR A 12 12.31 4.92 -15.55
N LYS A 13 13.00 6.03 -15.24
CA LYS A 13 13.17 6.50 -13.85
C LYS A 13 11.86 7.07 -13.28
N GLU A 14 11.11 7.81 -14.10
CA GLU A 14 9.82 8.36 -13.69
C GLU A 14 8.76 7.26 -13.49
N SER A 15 8.72 6.26 -14.37
CA SER A 15 7.81 5.11 -14.22
C SER A 15 8.13 4.31 -12.95
N THR A 16 9.42 4.06 -12.67
CA THR A 16 9.86 3.39 -11.44
C THR A 16 9.45 4.19 -10.19
N LYS A 17 9.70 5.51 -10.17
CA LYS A 17 9.31 6.39 -9.05
C LYS A 17 7.79 6.36 -8.82
N ARG A 18 7.00 6.40 -9.90
CA ARG A 18 5.54 6.34 -9.83
C ARG A 18 5.05 5.01 -9.26
N TRP A 19 5.68 3.91 -9.66
CA TRP A 19 5.36 2.58 -9.16
C TRP A 19 5.70 2.43 -7.68
N VAL A 20 6.89 2.87 -7.26
CA VAL A 20 7.30 2.86 -5.83
C VAL A 20 6.33 3.66 -4.96
N LYS A 21 5.93 4.87 -5.40
CA LYS A 21 4.92 5.67 -4.68
C LYS A 21 3.58 4.95 -4.55
N LYS A 22 3.16 4.25 -5.61
CA LYS A 22 1.91 3.47 -5.57
C LYS A 22 2.00 2.31 -4.58
N MET A 23 3.12 1.58 -4.57
CA MET A 23 3.34 0.48 -3.63
C MET A 23 3.41 0.97 -2.19
N ALA A 24 4.09 2.09 -1.93
CA ALA A 24 4.15 2.69 -0.60
C ALA A 24 2.74 3.01 -0.08
N ARG A 25 1.88 3.58 -0.94
CA ARG A 25 0.49 3.91 -0.58
C ARG A 25 -0.37 2.67 -0.28
N ILE A 26 -0.17 1.58 -1.01
CA ILE A 26 -0.85 0.30 -0.75
C ILE A 26 -0.44 -0.28 0.61
N ILE A 27 0.86 -0.27 0.91
CA ILE A 27 1.40 -0.76 2.18
C ILE A 27 0.91 0.09 3.35
N ASP A 28 0.94 1.41 3.19
CA ASP A 28 0.43 2.36 4.18
C ASP A 28 -1.05 2.12 4.50
N ARG A 29 -1.89 1.91 3.47
CA ARG A 29 -3.30 1.58 3.66
C ARG A 29 -3.50 0.26 4.39
N GLY A 30 -2.66 -0.74 4.09
CA GLY A 30 -2.66 -2.02 4.80
C GLY A 30 -2.38 -1.83 6.30
N HIS A 31 -1.33 -1.08 6.65
CA HIS A 31 -0.99 -0.80 8.05
C HIS A 31 -2.04 0.04 8.77
N TYR A 32 -2.60 1.06 8.10
CA TYR A 32 -3.67 1.88 8.65
C TYR A 32 -4.89 1.03 9.03
N ASN A 33 -5.28 0.10 8.16
CA ASN A 33 -6.43 -0.77 8.42
C ASN A 33 -6.18 -1.72 9.61
N VAL A 34 -4.96 -2.25 9.74
CA VAL A 34 -4.57 -3.06 10.90
C VAL A 34 -4.63 -2.26 12.19
N ALA A 35 -4.11 -1.03 12.19
CA ALA A 35 -4.13 -0.17 13.37
C ALA A 35 -5.57 0.12 13.83
N CYS A 36 -6.45 0.49 12.89
CA CYS A 36 -7.86 0.78 13.19
C CYS A 36 -8.57 -0.44 13.81
N VAL A 37 -8.33 -1.64 13.28
CA VAL A 37 -8.94 -2.85 13.83
C VAL A 37 -8.32 -3.23 15.17
N GLN A 38 -7.02 -3.06 15.34
CA GLN A 38 -6.36 -3.30 16.62
C GLN A 38 -6.93 -2.39 17.73
N GLU A 39 -7.17 -1.11 17.43
CA GLU A 39 -7.85 -0.18 18.34
C GLU A 39 -9.28 -0.62 18.64
N ALA A 40 -10.03 -1.08 17.63
CA ALA A 40 -11.39 -1.59 17.82
C ALA A 40 -11.41 -2.82 18.74
N HIS A 41 -10.52 -3.79 18.51
CA HIS A 41 -10.40 -4.98 19.37
C HIS A 41 -10.04 -4.60 20.81
N ALA A 42 -9.13 -3.63 21.00
CA ALA A 42 -8.79 -3.12 22.32
C ALA A 42 -9.98 -2.46 23.03
N HIS A 43 -10.85 -1.76 22.29
CA HIS A 43 -12.04 -1.11 22.83
C HIS A 43 -13.15 -2.10 23.19
N TYR A 44 -13.37 -3.13 22.37
CA TYR A 44 -14.44 -4.13 22.58
C TYR A 44 -14.01 -5.35 23.40
N GLY A 45 -12.73 -5.45 23.77
CA GLY A 45 -12.19 -6.53 24.60
C GLY A 45 -12.00 -7.86 23.86
N ASP A 46 -12.07 -7.86 22.53
CA ASP A 46 -11.84 -9.06 21.72
C ASP A 46 -10.35 -9.28 21.47
N LYS A 47 -9.91 -10.54 21.37
CA LYS A 47 -8.51 -10.88 21.17
C LYS A 47 -8.11 -10.63 19.73
N PHE A 48 -7.23 -9.65 19.53
CA PHE A 48 -6.61 -9.43 18.23
C PHE A 48 -5.52 -10.48 17.97
N THR A 49 -5.71 -11.34 16.98
CA THR A 49 -4.71 -12.35 16.63
C THR A 49 -3.82 -11.90 15.48
N ARG A 50 -2.68 -12.58 15.34
CA ARG A 50 -1.78 -12.38 14.19
C ARG A 50 -2.45 -12.72 12.85
N THR A 51 -3.41 -13.65 12.85
CA THR A 51 -4.20 -13.99 11.66
C THR A 51 -5.10 -12.82 11.26
N ASP A 52 -5.73 -12.17 12.24
CA ASP A 52 -6.53 -10.97 12.02
C ASP A 52 -5.68 -9.84 11.44
N ALA A 53 -4.50 -9.60 12.02
CA ALA A 53 -3.56 -8.61 11.49
C ALA A 53 -3.22 -8.85 10.00
N CYS A 54 -2.92 -10.09 9.61
CA CYS A 54 -2.70 -10.44 8.21
C CYS A 54 -3.94 -10.21 7.34
N LEU A 55 -5.11 -10.65 7.79
CA LEU A 55 -6.36 -10.51 7.04
C LEU A 55 -6.72 -9.04 6.80
N TYR A 56 -6.63 -8.22 7.85
CA TYR A 56 -6.94 -6.79 7.77
C TYR A 56 -5.87 -6.00 7.02
N PHE A 57 -4.60 -6.39 7.07
CA PHE A 57 -3.56 -5.82 6.20
C PHE A 57 -3.89 -6.04 4.72
N ILE A 58 -4.20 -7.29 4.34
CA ILE A 58 -4.56 -7.64 2.97
C ILE A 58 -5.82 -6.90 2.53
N ARG A 59 -6.85 -6.82 3.39
CA ARG A 59 -8.06 -6.04 3.10
C ARG A 59 -7.77 -4.56 2.85
N GLY A 60 -6.94 -3.93 3.68
CA GLY A 60 -6.53 -2.53 3.50
C GLY A 60 -5.75 -2.32 2.21
N ALA A 61 -4.80 -3.19 1.91
CA ALA A 61 -4.01 -3.16 0.69
C ALA A 61 -4.87 -3.37 -0.57
N LEU A 62 -5.77 -4.37 -0.55
CA LEU A 62 -6.70 -4.63 -1.65
C LEU A 62 -7.68 -3.47 -1.87
N SER A 63 -8.14 -2.83 -0.79
CA SER A 63 -8.99 -1.64 -0.90
C SER A 63 -8.29 -0.52 -1.68
N GLU A 64 -7.00 -0.28 -1.46
CA GLU A 64 -6.24 0.73 -2.22
C GLU A 64 -5.99 0.30 -3.68
N ILE A 65 -5.86 -1.00 -3.94
CA ILE A 65 -5.68 -1.55 -5.29
C ILE A 65 -6.96 -1.43 -6.11
N PHE A 66 -8.12 -1.74 -5.51
CA PHE A 66 -9.41 -1.81 -6.17
C PHE A 66 -10.24 -0.52 -6.10
N ASN A 67 -9.96 0.42 -5.19
CA ASN A 67 -10.58 1.77 -5.17
C ASN A 67 -10.08 2.68 -6.30
N LYS A 68 -9.71 2.10 -7.44
CA LYS A 68 -9.35 2.84 -8.63
C LYS A 68 -10.45 2.65 -9.68
N SER A 69 -11.56 3.35 -9.47
CA SER A 69 -12.46 3.82 -10.53
C SER A 69 -12.64 5.32 -10.39
#